data_AF-A0A1F4LEC6-F1
#
_entry.id   AF-A0A1F4LEC6-F1
#
_cell.length_a   1.000
_cell.length_b   1.000
_cell.length_c   1.000
_cell.angle_alpha   90.00
_cell.angle_beta   90.00
_cell.angle_gamma   90.00
#
_symmetry.space_group_name_H-M   'P 1'
#
loop_
_entity.id
_entity.type
_entity.pdbx_description
1 polymer ?
#
loop_
_entity_poly.entity_id
_entity_poly.type
_entity_poly.pdbx_seq_one_letter_code
_entity_poly.pdbx_strand_id
1 'polypeptide(L)'
;MTCPGTEELSAYADHMLTPRDHARLQQHLQGCPACQHRLGELASLQHALRALPSPTLGFDLASRLEGRLRPRPQRPPTRRWLGDWSGWVPAGLAASMALASGVWLGGLLLGGAGAATQPAAMVRVFDPVPPGGLCAAAELCRLTKGMP
;
A
#
# COMPACT_ATOMS: atom_id res chain seq x y z
N MET A 1 -17.45 -12.67 45.98
CA MET A 1 -16.91 -12.03 44.77
C MET A 1 -15.42 -11.91 44.94
N THR A 2 -14.63 -12.41 43.98
CA THR A 2 -13.17 -12.38 44.04
C THR A 2 -12.67 -10.94 44.02
N CYS A 3 -11.73 -10.61 44.92
CA CYS A 3 -11.10 -9.29 44.91
C CYS A 3 -10.20 -9.13 43.68
N PRO A 4 -10.16 -7.94 43.06
CA PRO A 4 -9.26 -7.63 41.96
C PRO A 4 -7.79 -7.70 42.40
N GLY A 5 -6.92 -7.97 41.42
CA GLY A 5 -5.47 -7.94 41.62
C GLY A 5 -4.95 -6.51 41.82
N THR A 6 -3.73 -6.38 42.33
CA THR A 6 -3.07 -5.07 42.51
C THR A 6 -2.87 -4.34 41.18
N GLU A 7 -2.62 -5.06 40.09
CA GLU A 7 -2.43 -4.50 38.75
C GLU A 7 -3.70 -3.80 38.23
N GLU A 8 -4.88 -4.40 38.44
CA GLU A 8 -6.17 -3.80 38.07
C GLU A 8 -6.48 -2.55 38.90
N LEU A 9 -6.17 -2.58 40.21
CA LEU A 9 -6.31 -1.42 41.09
C LEU A 9 -5.35 -0.28 40.72
N SER A 10 -4.12 -0.61 40.32
CA SER A 10 -3.16 0.39 39.80
C SER A 10 -3.66 0.97 38.49
N ALA A 11 -4.08 0.13 37.53
CA ALA A 11 -4.61 0.59 36.25
C ALA A 11 -5.87 1.48 36.42
N TYR A 12 -6.70 1.21 37.43
CA TYR A 12 -7.81 2.08 37.82
C TYR A 12 -7.32 3.44 38.32
N ALA A 13 -6.34 3.45 39.23
CA ALA A 13 -5.76 4.67 39.78
C ALA A 13 -5.05 5.54 38.71
N ASP A 14 -4.48 4.90 37.69
CA ASP A 14 -3.77 5.55 36.57
C ASP A 14 -4.69 5.92 35.39
N HIS A 15 -6.00 5.66 35.51
CA HIS A 15 -7.00 5.84 34.44
C HIS A 15 -6.69 5.07 33.13
N MET A 16 -6.09 3.89 33.25
CA MET A 16 -5.64 3.03 32.14
C MET A 16 -6.60 1.87 31.81
N LEU A 17 -7.75 1.79 32.49
CA LEU A 17 -8.76 0.76 32.24
C LEU A 17 -9.71 1.15 31.09
N THR A 18 -10.27 0.13 30.44
CA THR A 18 -11.37 0.35 29.49
C THR A 18 -12.61 0.87 30.24
N PRO A 19 -13.53 1.60 29.57
CA PRO A 19 -14.73 2.12 30.22
C PRO A 19 -15.59 1.03 30.90
N ARG A 20 -15.59 -0.18 30.34
CA ARG A 20 -16.32 -1.34 30.89
C ARG A 20 -15.68 -1.83 32.19
N ASP A 21 -14.36 -1.99 32.19
CA ASP A 21 -13.62 -2.48 33.37
C ASP A 21 -13.62 -1.44 34.49
N HIS A 22 -13.53 -0.16 34.15
CA HIS A 22 -13.66 0.93 35.11
C HIS A 22 -15.00 0.89 35.84
N ALA A 23 -16.12 0.74 35.12
CA ALA A 23 -17.45 0.65 35.72
C ALA A 23 -17.60 -0.58 36.63
N ARG A 24 -17.08 -1.74 36.20
CA ARG A 24 -17.09 -2.98 36.99
C ARG A 24 -16.30 -2.83 38.28
N LEU A 25 -15.09 -2.28 38.21
CA LEU A 25 -14.23 -2.09 39.37
C LEU A 25 -14.81 -1.04 40.32
N GLN A 26 -15.37 0.04 39.79
CA GLN A 26 -16.07 1.05 40.58
C GLN A 26 -17.24 0.45 41.36
N GLN A 27 -18.05 -0.42 40.75
CA GLN A 27 -19.11 -1.13 41.45
C GLN A 27 -18.56 -2.03 42.57
N HIS A 28 -17.44 -2.73 42.33
CA HIS A 28 -16.78 -3.53 43.36
C HIS A 28 -16.27 -2.66 44.53
N LEU A 29 -15.67 -1.52 44.22
CA LEU A 29 -15.14 -0.60 45.23
C LEU A 29 -16.24 -0.09 46.16
N GLN A 30 -17.47 0.14 45.68
CA GLN A 30 -18.61 0.54 46.54
C GLN A 30 -18.96 -0.52 47.60
N GLY A 31 -18.65 -1.80 47.36
CA GLY A 31 -19.00 -2.91 48.24
C GLY A 31 -17.83 -3.54 49.01
N CYS A 32 -16.58 -3.13 48.76
CA CYS A 32 -15.39 -3.80 49.31
C CYS A 32 -14.43 -2.79 49.99
N PRO A 33 -14.47 -2.66 51.33
CA PRO A 33 -13.61 -1.71 52.06
C PRO A 33 -12.12 -2.07 51.97
N ALA A 34 -11.78 -3.36 51.85
CA ALA A 34 -10.40 -3.79 51.69
C ALA A 34 -9.77 -3.28 50.38
N CYS A 35 -10.53 -3.28 49.29
CA CYS A 35 -10.06 -2.75 48.01
C CYS A 35 -10.02 -1.22 48.01
N GLN A 36 -10.95 -0.55 48.71
CA GLN A 36 -10.87 0.90 48.92
C GLN A 36 -9.60 1.29 49.69
N HIS A 37 -9.26 0.56 50.75
CA HIS A 37 -8.03 0.80 51.52
C HIS A 37 -6.77 0.67 50.64
N ARG A 38 -6.65 -0.44 49.90
CA ARG A 38 -5.53 -0.66 48.98
C ARG A 38 -5.42 0.44 47.92
N LEU A 39 -6.54 0.88 47.37
CA LEU A 39 -6.57 1.99 46.43
C LEU A 39 -6.08 3.30 47.09
N GLY A 40 -6.45 3.54 48.35
CA GLY A 40 -5.96 4.66 49.15
C GLY A 40 -4.44 4.63 49.38
N GLU A 41 -3.87 3.44 49.62
CA GLU A 41 -2.41 3.26 49.72
C GLU A 41 -1.70 3.58 48.41
N LEU A 42 -2.25 3.14 47.27
CA LEU A 42 -1.70 3.48 45.95
C LEU A 42 -1.76 5.00 45.69
N ALA A 43 -2.88 5.63 46.04
CA ALA A 43 -3.07 7.07 45.88
C ALA A 43 -2.11 7.89 46.77
N SER A 44 -1.87 7.45 48.02
CA SER A 44 -0.93 8.13 48.93
C SER A 44 0.52 8.01 48.44
N LEU A 45 0.92 6.85 47.93
CA LEU A 45 2.21 6.65 47.28
C LEU A 45 2.38 7.56 46.05
N GLN A 46 1.38 7.62 45.17
CA GLN A 46 1.41 8.55 44.03
C GLN A 46 1.54 10.01 44.47
N HIS A 47 0.82 10.42 45.51
CA HIS A 47 0.91 11.78 46.03
C HIS A 47 2.30 12.08 46.59
N ALA A 48 2.86 11.16 47.37
CA ALA A 48 4.22 11.28 47.89
C ALA A 48 5.24 11.39 46.76
N LEU A 49 5.11 10.58 45.71
CA LEU A 49 6.01 10.63 44.54
C LEU A 49 5.93 11.96 43.79
N ARG A 50 4.74 12.52 43.62
CA ARG A 50 4.54 13.84 42.97
C ARG A 50 5.06 15.00 43.83
N ALA A 51 5.14 14.82 45.14
CA ALA A 51 5.67 15.82 46.06
C ALA A 51 7.21 15.89 46.06
N LEU A 52 7.92 14.98 45.37
CA LEU A 52 9.36 15.07 45.26
C LEU A 52 9.77 16.37 44.55
N PRO A 53 10.86 17.03 45.00
CA PRO A 53 11.37 18.22 44.34
C PRO A 53 11.81 17.86 42.91
N SER A 54 11.43 18.69 41.95
CA SER A 54 11.92 18.55 40.58
C SER A 54 13.42 18.89 40.53
N PRO A 55 14.26 18.08 39.88
CA PRO A 55 15.68 18.39 39.76
C PRO A 55 15.87 19.67 38.95
N THR A 56 16.70 20.59 39.46
CA THR A 56 17.07 21.80 38.71
C THR A 56 18.01 21.42 37.57
N LEU A 57 17.63 21.74 36.35
CA LEU A 57 18.50 21.59 35.19
C LEU A 57 19.58 22.67 35.24
N GLY A 58 20.86 22.30 35.17
CA GLY A 58 22.00 23.23 35.19
C GLY A 58 22.17 24.05 33.89
N PHE A 59 21.16 24.05 33.03
CA PHE A 59 21.11 24.78 31.77
C PHE A 59 19.65 25.04 31.38
N ASP A 60 19.43 26.02 30.53
CA ASP A 60 18.11 26.30 29.98
C ASP A 60 17.74 25.26 28.91
N LEU A 61 16.88 24.30 29.29
CA LEU A 61 16.36 23.28 28.39
C LEU A 61 15.38 23.87 27.38
N ALA A 62 14.60 24.89 27.75
CA ALA A 62 13.55 25.44 26.91
C ALA A 62 14.14 26.04 25.63
N SER A 63 15.17 26.88 25.75
CA SER A 63 15.86 27.45 24.57
C SER A 63 16.50 26.38 23.67
N ARG A 64 17.02 25.28 24.24
CA ARG A 64 17.57 24.17 23.43
C ARG A 64 16.49 23.38 22.69
N LEU A 65 15.27 23.32 23.21
CA LEU A 65 14.19 22.52 22.65
C LEU A 65 13.30 23.30 21.69
N GLU A 66 13.28 24.63 21.80
CA GLU A 66 12.42 25.53 21.01
C GLU A 66 12.57 25.28 19.50
N GLY A 67 13.80 25.10 19.01
CA GLY A 67 14.06 24.77 17.60
C GLY A 67 13.57 23.40 17.16
N ARG A 68 13.39 22.44 18.08
CA ARG A 68 12.93 21.08 17.79
C ARG A 68 11.42 20.91 17.94
N LEU A 69 10.79 21.70 18.81
CA LEU A 69 9.35 21.69 19.03
C LEU A 69 8.59 22.48 17.96
N ARG A 70 9.27 23.35 17.19
CA ARG A 70 8.64 24.01 16.06
C ARG A 70 8.03 22.94 15.14
N PRO A 71 6.70 22.97 14.92
CA PRO A 71 6.05 22.01 14.06
C PRO A 71 6.73 22.07 12.70
N ARG A 72 7.36 20.96 12.30
CA ARG A 72 7.96 20.86 10.97
C ARG A 72 6.81 21.04 9.98
N PRO A 73 6.86 22.02 9.05
CA PRO A 73 5.81 22.16 8.07
C PRO A 73 5.70 20.84 7.32
N GLN A 74 4.59 20.14 7.49
CA GLN A 74 4.25 18.97 6.71
C GLN A 74 4.10 19.49 5.28
N ARG A 75 5.10 19.23 4.43
CA ARG A 75 4.98 19.56 3.00
C ARG A 75 3.76 18.76 2.49
N PRO A 76 2.73 19.42 1.95
CA PRO A 76 1.59 18.70 1.41
C PRO A 76 2.08 17.76 0.28
N PRO A 77 1.62 16.51 0.21
CA PRO A 77 2.04 15.55 -0.82
C PRO A 77 1.42 15.83 -2.20
N THR A 78 1.13 17.09 -2.53
CA THR A 78 0.23 17.42 -3.65
C THR A 78 0.84 18.49 -4.55
N ARG A 79 1.86 18.13 -5.32
CA ARG A 79 2.15 18.85 -6.58
C ARG A 79 2.99 18.10 -7.62
N ARG A 80 3.43 16.86 -7.36
CA ARG A 80 4.14 16.09 -8.38
C ARG A 80 3.21 15.46 -9.42
N TRP A 81 1.98 15.12 -9.06
CA TRP A 81 1.09 14.39 -9.99
C TRP A 81 0.54 15.25 -11.15
N LEU A 82 0.31 16.55 -10.96
CA LEU A 82 -0.15 17.44 -12.04
C LEU A 82 0.99 18.08 -12.86
N GLY A 83 2.25 17.92 -12.47
CA GLY A 83 3.41 18.50 -13.17
C GLY A 83 3.99 17.60 -14.28
N ASP A 84 3.67 16.31 -14.28
CA ASP A 84 4.31 15.33 -15.17
C ASP A 84 3.55 15.13 -16.51
N TRP A 85 2.33 15.64 -16.66
CA TRP A 85 1.58 15.56 -17.92
C TRP A 85 2.06 16.55 -18.99
N SER A 86 2.68 17.67 -18.61
CA SER A 86 3.29 18.59 -19.58
C SER A 86 4.54 18.02 -20.26
N GLY A 87 5.12 16.94 -19.72
CA GLY A 87 6.23 16.21 -20.34
C GLY A 87 5.83 15.31 -21.52
N TRP A 88 4.54 15.03 -21.71
CA TRP A 88 4.04 14.14 -22.77
C TRP A 88 3.59 14.88 -24.04
N VAL A 89 3.43 16.20 -23.97
CA VAL A 89 3.09 17.06 -25.12
C VAL A 89 4.14 16.97 -26.26
N PRO A 90 5.47 17.00 -26.02
CA PRO A 90 6.43 16.87 -27.12
C PRO A 90 6.52 15.45 -27.70
N ALA A 91 6.14 14.41 -26.92
CA ALA A 91 6.14 13.03 -27.39
C ALA A 91 4.95 12.73 -28.33
N GLY A 92 3.80 13.37 -28.11
CA GLY A 92 2.62 13.21 -28.97
C GLY A 92 2.82 13.76 -30.38
N LEU A 93 3.45 14.92 -30.52
CA LEU A 93 3.66 15.58 -31.82
C LEU A 93 4.65 14.81 -32.71
N ALA A 94 5.71 14.24 -32.13
CA ALA A 94 6.68 13.43 -32.89
C ALA A 94 6.04 12.15 -33.44
N ALA A 95 5.21 11.47 -32.65
CA ALA A 95 4.52 10.25 -33.07
C ALA A 95 3.50 10.51 -34.19
N SER A 96 2.74 11.60 -34.12
CA SER A 96 1.79 11.95 -35.18
C SER A 96 2.49 12.29 -36.50
N MET A 97 3.65 12.96 -36.43
CA MET A 97 4.38 13.37 -37.63
C MET A 97 5.02 12.18 -38.35
N ALA A 98 5.54 11.19 -37.60
CA ALA A 98 6.09 9.97 -38.16
C ALA A 98 5.01 9.09 -38.85
N LEU A 99 3.82 8.98 -38.25
CA LEU A 99 2.71 8.25 -38.85
C LEU A 99 2.20 8.95 -40.13
N ALA A 100 2.05 10.28 -40.10
CA ALA A 100 1.64 11.05 -41.27
C ALA A 100 2.65 10.93 -42.42
N SER A 101 3.95 11.03 -42.15
CA SER A 101 4.98 10.85 -43.18
C SER A 101 5.01 9.42 -43.72
N GLY A 102 4.84 8.42 -42.86
CA GLY A 102 4.81 7.00 -43.25
C GLY A 102 3.62 6.68 -44.16
N VAL A 103 2.42 7.16 -43.81
CA VAL A 103 1.21 6.98 -44.64
C VAL A 103 1.35 7.71 -45.97
N TRP A 104 1.90 8.92 -45.98
CA TRP A 104 2.07 9.71 -47.20
C TRP A 104 3.10 9.09 -48.15
N LEU A 105 4.27 8.70 -47.64
CA LEU A 105 5.30 8.00 -48.42
C LEU A 105 4.83 6.61 -48.89
N GLY A 106 4.14 5.86 -48.03
CA GLY A 106 3.55 4.57 -48.39
C GLY A 106 2.49 4.69 -49.48
N GLY A 107 1.66 5.73 -49.44
CA GLY A 107 0.67 6.03 -50.47
C GLY A 107 1.30 6.37 -51.81
N LEU A 108 2.40 7.15 -51.82
CA LEU A 108 3.18 7.44 -53.04
C LEU A 108 3.79 6.16 -53.64
N LEU A 109 4.29 5.25 -52.82
CA LEU A 109 4.87 3.98 -53.27
C LEU A 109 3.82 3.01 -53.83
N LEU A 110 2.65 2.91 -53.20
CA LEU A 110 1.53 2.08 -53.70
C LEU A 110 0.85 2.70 -54.92
N GLY A 111 0.74 4.04 -54.99
CA GLY A 111 0.12 4.75 -56.11
C GLY A 111 1.01 4.84 -57.36
N GLY A 112 2.34 4.73 -57.20
CA GLY A 112 3.30 4.70 -58.31
C GLY A 112 3.57 3.31 -58.89
N ALA A 113 3.09 2.26 -58.22
CA ALA A 113 3.28 0.88 -58.63
C ALA A 113 1.96 0.28 -59.11
N GLY A 114 1.64 0.50 -60.38
CA GLY A 114 0.97 -0.53 -61.19
C GLY A 114 1.88 -1.75 -61.33
N ALA A 115 2.20 -2.40 -60.21
CA ALA A 115 3.04 -3.57 -60.17
C ALA A 115 2.13 -4.78 -60.00
N ALA A 116 1.98 -5.52 -61.09
CA ALA A 116 1.33 -6.80 -61.15
C ALA A 116 1.72 -7.66 -59.94
N THR A 117 0.73 -8.06 -59.15
CA THR A 117 0.87 -9.07 -58.11
C THR A 117 1.22 -10.39 -58.80
N GLN A 118 2.52 -10.71 -58.88
CA GLN A 118 2.90 -12.08 -59.15
C GLN A 118 2.50 -12.90 -57.90
N PRO A 119 1.71 -13.97 -58.03
CA PRO A 119 1.45 -14.83 -56.89
C PRO A 119 2.79 -15.42 -56.48
N ALA A 120 3.26 -15.07 -55.29
CA ALA A 120 4.43 -15.68 -54.70
C ALA A 120 4.17 -17.19 -54.63
N ALA A 121 5.03 -17.97 -55.31
CA ALA A 121 5.05 -19.42 -55.16
C ALA A 121 5.29 -19.72 -53.67
N MET A 122 4.25 -20.23 -53.01
CA MET A 122 4.34 -20.65 -51.61
C MET A 122 5.35 -21.80 -51.53
N VAL A 123 6.56 -21.51 -51.07
CA VAL A 123 7.47 -22.54 -50.60
C VAL A 123 6.91 -23.01 -49.25
N ARG A 124 6.25 -24.16 -49.25
CA ARG A 124 5.77 -24.86 -48.04
C ARG A 124 6.98 -25.43 -47.29
N VAL A 125 7.73 -24.57 -46.61
CA VAL A 125 8.91 -24.96 -45.80
C VAL A 125 8.51 -25.64 -44.48
N PHE A 126 7.26 -25.46 -44.04
CA PHE A 126 6.74 -26.08 -42.82
C PHE A 126 5.37 -26.70 -43.09
N ASP A 127 5.33 -27.78 -43.88
CA ASP A 127 4.22 -28.71 -43.73
C ASP A 127 4.40 -29.47 -42.40
N PRO A 128 3.32 -29.66 -41.61
CA PRO A 128 3.38 -30.27 -40.28
C PRO A 128 3.68 -31.79 -40.28
N VAL A 129 4.02 -32.36 -41.44
CA VAL A 129 4.33 -33.78 -41.63
C VAL A 129 5.82 -33.92 -41.89
N PRO A 130 6.62 -34.47 -40.96
CA PRO A 130 8.04 -34.69 -41.18
C PRO A 130 8.28 -35.78 -42.25
N PRO A 131 9.37 -35.69 -43.05
CA PRO A 131 9.67 -36.71 -44.06
C PRO A 131 9.89 -38.07 -43.38
N GLY A 132 9.11 -39.08 -43.80
CA GLY A 132 9.07 -40.43 -43.20
C GLY A 132 7.81 -40.73 -42.37
N GLY A 133 6.89 -39.77 -42.20
CA GLY A 133 5.58 -40.00 -41.59
C GLY A 133 4.64 -40.78 -42.52
N LEU A 134 3.88 -41.72 -41.95
CA LEU A 134 2.91 -42.55 -42.69
C LEU A 134 1.59 -41.82 -43.01
N CYS A 135 1.37 -40.60 -42.50
CA CYS A 135 0.15 -39.82 -42.73
C CYS A 135 0.46 -38.61 -43.64
N ALA A 136 -0.24 -38.47 -44.77
CA ALA A 136 -0.04 -37.36 -45.70
C ALA A 136 -0.58 -35.99 -45.20
N ALA A 137 -1.46 -35.97 -44.20
CA ALA A 137 -1.98 -34.75 -43.58
C ALA A 137 -2.45 -35.02 -42.13
N ALA A 138 -2.27 -34.04 -41.24
CA ALA A 138 -2.60 -34.16 -39.82
C ALA A 138 -4.10 -34.43 -39.54
N GLU A 139 -4.98 -33.94 -40.42
CA GLU A 139 -6.43 -34.08 -40.31
C GLU A 139 -6.92 -35.52 -40.53
N LEU A 140 -6.11 -36.38 -41.17
CA LEU A 140 -6.44 -37.80 -41.40
C LEU A 140 -6.05 -38.70 -40.20
N CYS A 141 -5.20 -38.22 -39.29
CA CYS A 141 -4.70 -39.01 -38.16
C CYS A 141 -5.27 -38.57 -36.79
N ARG A 142 -6.19 -37.59 -36.77
CA ARG A 142 -7.07 -37.37 -35.62
C ARG A 142 -8.23 -38.37 -35.67
N LEU A 143 -8.02 -39.56 -35.09
CA LEU A 143 -9.13 -40.39 -34.62
C LEU A 143 -9.95 -39.56 -33.62
N THR A 144 -11.18 -39.20 -33.99
CA THR A 144 -12.14 -38.53 -33.12
C THR A 144 -12.48 -39.47 -31.96
N LYS A 145 -11.80 -39.27 -30.83
CA LYS A 145 -12.11 -39.95 -29.58
C LYS A 145 -13.41 -39.36 -29.02
N GLY A 146 -14.53 -39.99 -29.35
CA GLY A 146 -15.79 -39.86 -28.62
C GLY A 146 -16.92 -39.18 -29.39
N MET A 147 -17.83 -39.99 -29.92
CA MET A 147 -19.28 -39.75 -29.93
C MET A 147 -19.95 -41.11 -29.67
N PRO A 148 -21.12 -41.11 -29.00
CA PRO A 148 -21.39 -41.68 -27.68
C PRO A 148 -21.23 -43.20 -27.54
#